data_AF-A0A435ZEW9-F1
#
_entry.id   AF-A0A435ZEW9-F1
#
_cell.length_a   1.000
_cell.length_b   1.000
_cell.length_c   1.000
_cell.angle_alpha   90.00
_cell.angle_beta   90.00
_cell.angle_gamma   90.00
#
_symmetry.space_group_name_H-M   'P 1'
#
loop_
_entity.id
_entity.type
_entity.pdbx_description
1 polymer ?
#
loop_
_entity_poly.entity_id
_entity_poly.type
_entity_poly.pdbx_seq_one_letter_code
_entity_poly.pdbx_strand_id
1 'polypeptide(L)'
;AAAYNAGESRVSRWLSSGGFLPMETESYVFDIMGEPADKFTDRAYAGRVEPLDAKADFAVACRKLPVIMSRTVAMASINVKPWGIQVAGNFRRSAAINQWLRVRSRFPALLNGHDPVVSRVRTPIGRRGIYAVRIGVDHRADANVICQKLQSIGGACVVVRNR
;
A
#
# COMPACT_ATOMS: atom_id res chain seq x y z
N ALA A 1 -9.85 -9.02 -12.27
CA ALA A 1 -9.77 -9.11 -10.80
C ALA A 1 -10.89 -8.34 -10.10
N ALA A 2 -10.95 -7.00 -10.15
CA ALA A 2 -11.90 -6.22 -9.34
C ALA A 2 -13.39 -6.57 -9.58
N ALA A 3 -13.83 -6.62 -10.85
CA ALA A 3 -15.23 -6.90 -11.18
C ALA A 3 -15.65 -8.33 -10.81
N TYR A 4 -14.71 -9.27 -10.78
CA TYR A 4 -14.95 -10.63 -10.35
C TYR A 4 -15.30 -10.70 -8.85
N ASN A 5 -14.62 -9.91 -7.99
CA ASN A 5 -14.90 -9.90 -6.55
C ASN A 5 -16.00 -8.89 -6.15
N ALA A 6 -16.09 -7.71 -6.78
CA ALA A 6 -17.03 -6.63 -6.41
C ALA A 6 -18.30 -6.52 -7.28
N GLY A 7 -18.35 -7.21 -8.41
CA GLY A 7 -19.38 -7.05 -9.44
C GLY A 7 -19.12 -5.89 -10.41
N GLU A 8 -19.53 -6.07 -11.67
CA GLU A 8 -19.29 -5.12 -12.76
C GLU A 8 -19.90 -3.75 -12.52
N SER A 9 -21.13 -3.67 -12.00
CA SER A 9 -21.82 -2.38 -11.82
C SER A 9 -21.10 -1.52 -10.78
N ARG A 10 -20.49 -2.16 -9.77
CA ARG A 10 -19.74 -1.45 -8.73
C ARG A 10 -18.44 -0.90 -9.29
N VAL A 11 -17.71 -1.70 -10.07
CA VAL A 11 -16.47 -1.26 -10.74
C VAL A 11 -16.75 -0.17 -11.74
N SER A 12 -17.81 -0.31 -12.56
CA SER A 12 -18.21 0.70 -13.53
C SER A 12 -18.50 2.05 -12.86
N ARG A 13 -19.30 2.07 -11.78
CA ARG A 13 -19.55 3.29 -11.00
C ARG A 13 -18.28 3.89 -10.40
N TRP A 14 -17.40 3.04 -9.88
CA TRP A 14 -16.13 3.46 -9.30
C TRP A 14 -15.22 4.12 -10.34
N LEU A 15 -15.16 3.58 -11.56
CA LEU A 15 -14.39 4.15 -12.66
C LEU A 15 -15.03 5.43 -13.22
N SER A 16 -16.36 5.47 -13.35
CA SER A 16 -17.08 6.61 -13.97
C SER A 16 -17.18 7.83 -13.07
N SER A 17 -17.44 7.61 -11.79
CA SER A 17 -17.85 8.66 -10.85
C SER A 17 -16.88 8.78 -9.68
N GLY A 18 -15.78 8.01 -9.71
CA GLY A 18 -14.91 7.83 -8.57
C GLY A 18 -15.62 7.09 -7.43
N GLY A 19 -15.10 7.22 -6.22
CA GLY A 19 -15.66 6.56 -5.03
C GLY A 19 -14.67 5.59 -4.43
N PHE A 20 -15.11 4.37 -4.15
CA PHE A 20 -14.25 3.33 -3.58
C PHE A 20 -14.73 1.93 -3.94
N LEU A 21 -13.77 1.02 -4.08
CA LEU A 21 -14.04 -0.41 -4.04
C LEU A 21 -14.06 -0.89 -2.59
N PRO A 22 -14.73 -2.01 -2.29
CA PRO A 22 -14.58 -2.71 -1.02
C PRO A 22 -13.11 -2.99 -0.74
N MET A 23 -12.72 -2.90 0.54
CA MET A 23 -11.34 -3.17 0.93
C MET A 23 -10.90 -4.59 0.56
N GLU A 24 -11.81 -5.56 0.73
CA GLU A 24 -11.59 -6.95 0.27
C GLU A 24 -11.25 -7.01 -1.21
N THR A 25 -11.98 -6.28 -2.07
CA THR A 25 -11.73 -6.24 -3.51
C THR A 25 -10.40 -5.60 -3.84
N GLU A 26 -10.02 -4.55 -3.14
CA GLU A 26 -8.72 -3.90 -3.37
C GLU A 26 -7.56 -4.77 -2.93
N SER A 27 -7.70 -5.46 -1.79
CA SER A 27 -6.76 -6.50 -1.34
C SER A 27 -6.68 -7.63 -2.36
N TYR A 28 -7.82 -8.14 -2.83
CA TYR A 28 -7.87 -9.19 -3.85
C TYR A 28 -7.17 -8.76 -5.15
N VAL A 29 -7.36 -7.53 -5.62
CA VAL A 29 -6.62 -7.02 -6.78
C VAL A 29 -5.13 -6.94 -6.50
N PHE A 30 -4.73 -6.48 -5.31
CA PHE A 30 -3.33 -6.40 -4.92
C PHE A 30 -2.67 -7.78 -4.83
N ASP A 31 -3.36 -8.77 -4.27
CA ASP A 31 -2.84 -10.13 -4.12
C ASP A 31 -2.63 -10.83 -5.48
N ILE A 32 -3.50 -10.53 -6.45
CA ILE A 32 -3.44 -11.13 -7.80
C ILE A 32 -2.49 -10.37 -8.73
N MET A 33 -2.56 -9.04 -8.73
CA MET A 33 -1.84 -8.20 -9.68
C MET A 33 -0.54 -7.62 -9.13
N GLY A 34 -0.34 -7.69 -7.82
CA GLY A 34 0.83 -7.14 -7.15
C GLY A 34 0.88 -5.64 -6.98
N GLU A 35 -0.17 -4.95 -7.42
CA GLU A 35 -0.26 -3.50 -7.44
C GLU A 35 -1.64 -3.06 -6.97
N PRO A 36 -1.74 -1.87 -6.34
CA PRO A 36 -3.01 -1.41 -5.80
C PRO A 36 -4.03 -1.16 -6.91
N ALA A 37 -5.31 -1.40 -6.63
CA ALA A 37 -6.38 -1.32 -7.62
C ALA A 37 -6.44 0.03 -8.36
N ASP A 38 -6.03 1.13 -7.72
CA ASP A 38 -6.02 2.46 -8.31
C ASP A 38 -5.03 2.63 -9.46
N LYS A 39 -3.93 1.85 -9.51
CA LYS A 39 -3.01 1.79 -10.67
C LYS A 39 -3.74 1.37 -11.95
N PHE A 40 -4.78 0.55 -11.82
CA PHE A 40 -5.55 0.01 -12.94
C PHE A 40 -6.77 0.87 -13.31
N THR A 41 -6.88 2.08 -12.74
CA THR A 41 -7.89 3.05 -13.19
C THR A 41 -7.52 3.69 -14.52
N ASP A 42 -6.23 3.74 -14.85
CA ASP A 42 -5.75 4.11 -16.17
C ASP A 42 -6.00 2.94 -17.14
N ARG A 43 -6.84 3.17 -18.15
CA ARG A 43 -7.18 2.16 -19.16
C ARG A 43 -6.00 1.76 -20.04
N ALA A 44 -4.95 2.59 -20.13
CA ALA A 44 -3.73 2.25 -20.86
C ALA A 44 -2.81 1.32 -20.07
N TYR A 45 -3.01 1.18 -18.75
CA TYR A 45 -2.16 0.36 -17.90
C TYR A 45 -2.71 -1.06 -17.74
N ALA A 46 -2.00 -2.04 -18.30
CA ALA A 46 -2.36 -3.46 -18.19
C ALA A 46 -1.73 -4.17 -16.97
N GLY A 47 -0.86 -3.50 -16.21
CA GLY A 47 -0.02 -4.13 -15.19
C GLY A 47 1.33 -4.59 -15.73
N ARG A 48 2.22 -4.96 -14.80
CA ARG A 48 3.51 -5.58 -15.13
C ARG A 48 3.44 -7.08 -14.89
N VAL A 49 3.77 -7.86 -15.91
CA VAL A 49 3.95 -9.31 -15.79
C VAL A 49 5.45 -9.58 -15.79
N GLU A 50 6.01 -9.77 -14.60
CA GLU A 50 7.42 -10.12 -14.46
C GLU A 50 7.63 -11.60 -14.84
N PRO A 51 8.74 -11.93 -15.53
CA PRO A 51 9.03 -13.32 -15.90
C PRO A 51 9.29 -14.18 -14.66
N LEU A 52 8.85 -15.43 -14.69
CA LEU A 52 9.09 -16.40 -13.61
C LEU A 52 10.59 -16.64 -13.37
N ASP A 53 11.38 -16.62 -14.45
CA ASP A 53 12.85 -16.65 -14.44
C ASP A 53 13.35 -15.75 -15.58
N ALA A 54 14.31 -14.87 -15.30
CA ALA A 54 14.83 -13.93 -16.29
C ALA A 54 15.67 -14.59 -17.40
N LYS A 55 16.09 -15.85 -17.21
CA LYS A 55 16.99 -16.58 -18.11
C LYS A 55 16.29 -17.74 -18.85
N ALA A 56 15.00 -17.97 -18.60
CA ALA A 56 14.27 -19.09 -19.17
C ALA A 56 12.88 -18.68 -19.68
N ASP A 57 12.44 -19.33 -20.75
CA ASP A 57 11.09 -19.15 -21.27
C ASP A 57 10.03 -19.58 -20.26
N PHE A 58 8.86 -18.95 -20.32
CA PHE A 58 7.75 -19.17 -19.38
C PHE A 58 7.39 -20.65 -19.20
N ALA A 59 7.27 -21.42 -20.29
CA ALA A 59 6.89 -22.82 -20.21
C ALA A 59 7.95 -23.69 -19.51
N VAL A 60 9.23 -23.35 -19.63
CA VAL A 60 10.32 -24.03 -18.94
C VAL A 60 10.35 -23.63 -17.46
N ALA A 61 10.25 -22.33 -17.18
CA ALA A 61 10.23 -21.80 -15.82
C ALA A 61 9.01 -22.31 -15.02
N CYS A 62 7.82 -22.35 -15.64
CA CYS A 62 6.58 -22.82 -15.01
C CYS A 62 6.66 -24.30 -14.61
N ARG A 63 7.24 -25.18 -15.43
CA ARG A 63 7.44 -26.59 -15.06
C ARG A 63 8.46 -26.77 -13.92
N LYS A 64 9.43 -25.87 -13.83
CA LYS A 64 10.45 -25.88 -12.77
C LYS A 64 9.99 -25.21 -11.47
N LEU A 65 8.85 -24.49 -11.48
CA LEU A 65 8.35 -23.75 -10.33
C LEU A 65 8.27 -24.56 -9.01
N PRO A 66 7.85 -25.84 -8.99
CA PRO A 66 7.84 -26.66 -7.77
C PRO A 66 9.23 -26.89 -7.16
N VAL A 67 10.28 -26.81 -7.97
CA VAL A 67 11.69 -26.96 -7.57
C VAL A 67 12.33 -25.60 -7.26
N ILE A 68 11.80 -24.51 -7.82
CA ILE A 68 12.15 -23.10 -7.52
C ILE A 68 11.33 -22.60 -6.31
N MET A 69 10.97 -23.49 -5.38
CA MET A 69 10.30 -23.16 -4.11
C MET A 69 11.20 -22.26 -3.27
N SER A 70 11.08 -20.94 -3.44
CA SER A 70 11.46 -19.89 -2.48
C SER A 70 11.36 -18.47 -3.05
N ARG A 71 11.18 -18.29 -4.37
CA ARG A 71 11.11 -16.93 -4.96
C ARG A 71 9.72 -16.38 -5.24
N THR A 72 8.66 -17.16 -5.06
CA THR A 72 7.35 -16.56 -4.79
C THR A 72 7.42 -16.00 -3.38
N VAL A 73 8.06 -14.83 -3.23
CA VAL A 73 7.69 -13.91 -2.16
C VAL A 73 6.19 -13.76 -2.36
N ALA A 74 5.40 -14.38 -1.49
CA ALA A 74 3.97 -14.16 -1.50
C ALA A 74 3.81 -12.64 -1.54
N MET A 75 3.09 -12.11 -2.53
CA MET A 75 2.87 -10.66 -2.61
C MET A 75 2.25 -10.10 -1.30
N ALA A 76 1.75 -11.01 -0.46
CA ALA A 76 1.34 -10.86 0.92
C ALA A 76 2.45 -10.47 1.94
N SER A 77 3.74 -10.56 1.64
CA SER A 77 4.79 -10.17 2.59
C SER A 77 5.46 -8.85 2.22
N ILE A 78 4.66 -7.78 2.01
CA ILE A 78 5.12 -6.53 2.61
C ILE A 78 5.28 -6.89 4.08
N ASN A 79 6.51 -6.95 4.59
CA ASN A 79 6.75 -7.15 6.01
C ASN A 79 6.17 -5.93 6.74
N VAL A 80 4.86 -5.96 6.98
CA VAL A 80 4.15 -4.90 7.69
C VAL A 80 4.61 -5.04 9.12
N LYS A 81 5.54 -4.17 9.49
CA LYS A 81 6.01 -4.04 10.85
C LYS A 81 4.81 -3.90 11.80
N PRO A 82 4.81 -4.54 12.99
CA PRO A 82 3.64 -4.62 13.87
C PRO A 82 3.12 -3.26 14.34
N TRP A 83 3.96 -2.23 14.35
CA TRP A 83 3.58 -0.86 14.67
C TRP A 83 3.87 0.08 13.50
N GLY A 84 3.03 1.10 13.36
CA GLY A 84 3.13 2.11 12.33
C GLY A 84 3.00 3.51 12.91
N ILE A 85 3.82 4.44 12.40
CA ILE A 85 3.70 5.87 12.67
C ILE A 85 2.98 6.48 11.48
N GLN A 86 1.70 6.80 11.61
CA GLN A 86 0.92 7.42 10.54
C GLN A 86 1.26 8.91 10.45
N VAL A 87 1.82 9.31 9.31
CA VAL A 87 2.37 10.65 9.05
C VAL A 87 1.58 11.41 7.99
N ALA A 88 0.82 10.71 7.17
CA ALA A 88 -0.12 11.31 6.22
C ALA A 88 -1.34 10.41 6.01
N GLY A 89 -2.45 11.00 5.56
CA GLY A 89 -3.69 10.28 5.34
C GLY A 89 -4.63 11.06 4.43
N ASN A 90 -5.12 10.44 3.36
CA ASN A 90 -6.07 11.07 2.45
C ASN A 90 -6.99 10.06 1.76
N PHE A 91 -8.18 10.47 1.33
CA PHE A 91 -9.08 9.62 0.52
C PHE A 91 -8.51 9.27 -0.87
N ARG A 92 -7.59 10.09 -1.40
CA ARG A 92 -6.88 9.86 -2.67
C ARG A 92 -5.43 9.45 -2.40
N ARG A 93 -4.96 8.36 -3.04
CA ARG A 93 -3.60 7.84 -2.85
C ARG A 93 -2.53 8.87 -3.21
N SER A 94 -2.67 9.52 -4.36
CA SER A 94 -1.74 10.57 -4.81
C SER A 94 -1.66 11.74 -3.83
N ALA A 95 -2.79 12.17 -3.26
CA ALA A 95 -2.81 13.23 -2.25
C ALA A 95 -2.12 12.81 -0.95
N ALA A 96 -2.31 11.56 -0.50
CA ALA A 96 -1.62 11.01 0.66
C ALA A 96 -0.09 10.94 0.45
N ILE A 97 0.35 10.50 -0.74
CA ILE A 97 1.77 10.47 -1.12
C ILE A 97 2.35 11.88 -1.17
N ASN A 98 1.68 12.82 -1.83
CA ASN A 98 2.15 14.20 -1.91
C ASN A 98 2.22 14.86 -0.53
N GLN A 99 1.28 14.54 0.37
CA GLN A 99 1.35 14.98 1.76
C GLN A 99 2.57 14.42 2.48
N TRP A 100 2.88 13.13 2.30
CA TRP A 100 4.10 12.53 2.83
C TRP A 100 5.36 13.21 2.29
N LEU A 101 5.47 13.44 0.98
CA LEU A 101 6.63 14.09 0.38
C LEU A 101 6.87 15.51 0.95
N ARG A 102 5.79 16.25 1.23
CA ARG A 102 5.88 17.55 1.93
C ARG A 102 6.36 17.42 3.37
N VAL A 103 5.86 16.43 4.11
CA VAL A 103 6.31 16.18 5.50
C VAL A 103 7.77 15.75 5.54
N ARG A 104 8.19 14.85 4.64
CA ARG A 104 9.57 14.38 4.52
C ARG A 104 10.54 15.51 4.15
N SER A 105 10.17 16.37 3.21
CA SER A 105 10.99 17.54 2.83
C SER A 105 11.10 18.59 3.94
N ARG A 106 10.08 18.73 4.78
CA ARG A 106 10.12 19.63 5.94
C ARG A 106 10.98 19.10 7.10
N PHE A 107 11.06 17.78 7.28
CA PHE A 107 11.79 17.15 8.39
C PHE A 107 12.80 16.08 7.91
N PRO A 108 13.75 16.43 7.02
CA PRO A 108 14.61 15.47 6.35
C PRO A 108 15.53 14.72 7.31
N ALA A 109 16.05 15.37 8.35
CA ALA A 109 16.94 14.77 9.34
C ALA A 109 16.29 13.60 10.10
N LEU A 110 14.97 13.65 10.31
CA LEU A 110 14.23 12.59 10.98
C LEU A 110 13.67 11.55 10.02
N LEU A 111 13.28 11.95 8.79
CA LEU A 111 12.43 11.14 7.92
C LEU A 111 13.12 10.55 6.68
N ASN A 112 14.32 11.00 6.30
CA ASN A 112 14.96 10.52 5.07
C ASN A 112 15.42 9.06 5.11
N GLY A 113 15.71 8.53 6.29
CA GLY A 113 16.10 7.12 6.47
C GLY A 113 14.92 6.16 6.59
N HIS A 114 13.68 6.63 6.39
CA HIS A 114 12.48 5.83 6.55
C HIS A 114 11.72 5.71 5.23
N ASP A 115 11.50 4.46 4.80
CA ASP A 115 10.61 4.14 3.70
C ASP A 115 9.21 3.86 4.24
N PRO A 116 8.21 4.69 3.91
CA PRO A 116 6.86 4.46 4.39
C PRO A 116 6.12 3.44 3.52
N VAL A 117 5.15 2.79 4.14
CA VAL A 117 4.15 1.97 3.47
C VAL A 117 2.87 2.78 3.30
N VAL A 118 2.28 2.72 2.11
CA VAL A 118 0.96 3.28 1.85
C VAL A 118 -0.06 2.16 1.94
N SER A 119 -0.87 2.17 3.00
CA SER A 119 -1.90 1.17 3.24
C SER A 119 -3.26 1.83 3.22
N ARG A 120 -4.27 1.14 2.69
CA ARG A 120 -5.64 1.63 2.77
C ARG A 120 -6.29 1.14 4.04
N VAL A 121 -6.88 2.05 4.83
CA VAL A 121 -7.43 1.74 6.15
C VAL A 121 -8.81 2.37 6.33
N ARG A 122 -9.69 1.67 7.08
CA ARG A 122 -10.97 2.25 7.51
C ARG A 122 -10.73 3.32 8.56
N THR A 123 -11.56 4.35 8.55
CA THR A 123 -11.55 5.39 9.57
C THR A 123 -12.91 5.44 10.26
N PRO A 124 -12.98 5.79 11.56
CA PRO A 124 -14.24 6.00 12.25
C PRO A 124 -15.04 7.20 11.69
N ILE A 125 -14.35 8.15 11.06
CA ILE A 125 -14.88 9.49 10.71
C ILE A 125 -15.57 9.48 9.32
N GLY A 126 -15.70 8.33 8.66
CA GLY A 126 -16.47 8.28 7.42
C GLY A 126 -16.68 6.87 6.86
N ARG A 127 -17.64 6.77 5.95
CA ARG A 127 -17.92 5.52 5.20
C ARG A 127 -16.78 5.11 4.27
N ARG A 128 -15.84 6.02 3.98
CA ARG A 128 -14.73 5.83 3.04
C ARG A 128 -13.44 5.56 3.82
N GLY A 129 -12.71 4.51 3.42
CA GLY A 129 -11.33 4.32 3.86
C GLY A 129 -10.41 5.40 3.29
N ILE A 130 -9.29 5.64 3.98
CA ILE A 130 -8.22 6.53 3.53
C ILE A 130 -7.00 5.71 3.14
N TYR A 131 -6.17 6.26 2.26
CA TYR A 131 -4.79 5.86 2.10
C TYR A 131 -3.98 6.51 3.22
N ALA A 132 -3.50 5.70 4.16
CA ALA A 132 -2.62 6.09 5.24
C ALA A 132 -1.17 5.80 4.85
N VAL A 133 -0.29 6.78 5.07
CA VAL A 133 1.15 6.62 4.89
C VAL A 133 1.78 6.39 6.26
N ARG A 134 2.46 5.26 6.44
CA ARG A 134 2.98 4.81 7.73
C ARG A 134 4.44 4.41 7.65
N ILE A 135 5.24 4.82 8.62
CA ILE A 135 6.58 4.30 8.84
C ILE A 135 6.46 3.09 9.76
N GLY A 136 6.95 1.93 9.33
CA GLY A 136 6.86 0.68 10.07
C GLY A 136 8.00 0.50 11.09
N VAL A 137 7.68 0.05 12.30
CA VAL A 137 8.66 -0.32 13.35
C VAL A 137 8.23 -1.55 14.16
N ASP A 138 9.19 -2.25 14.74
CA ASP A 138 8.94 -3.51 15.46
C ASP A 138 8.30 -3.31 16.85
N HIS A 139 8.61 -2.21 17.53
CA HIS A 139 8.10 -1.95 18.87
C HIS A 139 7.32 -0.63 18.98
N ARG A 140 6.29 -0.64 19.82
CA ARG A 140 5.47 0.56 20.11
C ARG A 140 6.32 1.70 20.68
N ALA A 141 7.30 1.36 21.52
CA ALA A 141 8.17 2.34 22.16
C ALA A 141 8.95 3.15 21.11
N ASP A 142 9.52 2.49 20.10
CA ASP A 142 10.23 3.13 19.00
C ASP A 142 9.30 4.05 18.19
N ALA A 143 8.07 3.59 17.94
CA ALA A 143 7.05 4.40 17.26
C ALA A 143 6.74 5.69 18.03
N ASN A 144 6.60 5.58 19.36
CA ASN A 144 6.34 6.73 20.23
C ASN A 144 7.53 7.70 20.22
N VAL A 145 8.77 7.21 20.30
CA VAL A 145 9.97 8.06 20.29
C VAL A 145 10.04 8.86 18.99
N ILE A 146 9.86 8.21 17.84
CA ILE A 146 9.89 8.90 16.54
C ILE A 146 8.74 9.90 16.44
N CYS A 147 7.53 9.51 16.85
CA CYS A 147 6.36 10.38 16.77
C CYS A 147 6.48 11.60 17.71
N GLN A 148 6.99 11.42 18.93
CA GLN A 148 7.24 12.51 19.87
C GLN A 148 8.29 13.49 19.32
N LYS A 149 9.40 13.00 18.75
CA LYS A 149 10.41 13.85 18.09
C LYS A 149 9.82 14.65 16.93
N LEU A 150 8.97 14.02 16.13
CA LEU A 150 8.29 14.70 15.03
C LEU A 150 7.32 15.78 15.53
N GLN A 151 6.55 15.49 16.58
CA GLN A 151 5.63 16.44 17.21
C GLN A 151 6.38 17.62 17.86
N SER A 152 7.53 17.38 18.51
CA SER A 152 8.31 18.44 19.16
C SER A 152 8.88 19.48 18.18
N ILE A 153 9.03 19.12 16.91
CA ILE A 153 9.50 20.01 15.84
C ILE A 153 8.33 20.55 14.97
N GLY A 154 7.09 20.41 15.43
CA GLY A 154 5.89 20.96 14.76
C GLY A 154 5.32 20.08 13.65
N GLY A 155 5.71 18.81 13.58
CA GLY A 155 5.08 17.80 12.74
C GLY A 155 3.87 17.15 13.40
N ALA A 156 3.15 16.32 12.65
CA ALA A 156 1.99 15.59 13.15
C ALA A 156 2.13 14.10 12.82
N CYS A 157 1.76 13.26 13.78
CA CYS A 157 1.73 11.81 13.61
C CYS A 157 0.81 11.16 14.64
N VAL A 158 0.41 9.92 14.34
CA VAL A 158 -0.33 9.04 15.25
C VAL A 158 0.31 7.65 15.23
N VAL A 159 0.59 7.11 16.41
CA VAL A 159 1.08 5.73 16.56
C VAL A 159 -0.09 4.75 16.53
N VAL A 160 -0.02 3.76 15.66
CA VAL A 160 -1.06 2.75 15.47
C VAL A 160 -0.45 1.35 15.43
N ARG A 161 -1.20 0.36 15.90
CA ARG A 161 -0.86 -1.04 15.65
C ARG A 161 -1.26 -1.38 14.22
N ASN A 162 -0.32 -1.91 13.44
CA ASN A 162 -0.63 -2.45 12.13
C ASN A 162 -1.30 -3.81 12.29
N ARG A 163 -2.28 -4.08 11.43
CA ARG A 163 -3.03 -5.34 11.36
C ARG A 163 -3.00 -5.81 9.93
#